data_AF-A0A7L2RWQ5-F1
#
_entry.id   AF-A0A7L2RWQ5-F1
#
_cell.length_a   1.000
_cell.length_b   1.000
_cell.length_c   1.000
_cell.angle_alpha   90.00
_cell.angle_beta   90.00
_cell.angle_gamma   90.00
#
_symmetry.space_group_name_H-M   'P 1'
#
loop_
_entity.id
_entity.type
_entity.pdbx_description
1 polymer ?
#
loop_
_entity_poly.entity_id
_entity_poly.type
_entity_poly.pdbx_seq_one_letter_code
_entity_poly.pdbx_strand_id
1 'polypeptide(L)' 'LLWSKQVLPLAGSAWSCPPVRITCALHNPPNHCRTDRNCPRFKKCCPSFCGRRCLSKPPRIPVSYG' A
#
# COMPACT_ATOMS: atom_id res chain seq x y z
N LEU A 1 8.92 -1.68 23.36
CA LEU A 1 9.54 -1.05 22.18
C LEU A 1 10.06 -2.18 21.30
N LEU A 2 9.86 -2.11 19.98
CA LEU A 2 10.01 -3.18 18.96
C LEU A 2 8.68 -3.86 18.63
N TRP A 3 8.14 -3.42 17.50
CA TRP A 3 6.87 -3.85 16.97
C TRP A 3 6.92 -5.30 16.46
N SER A 4 5.89 -6.02 16.88
CA SER A 4 5.22 -7.08 16.13
C SER A 4 6.00 -8.36 15.89
N LYS A 5 5.78 -9.28 16.85
CA LYS A 5 5.45 -10.70 16.63
C LYS A 5 5.39 -11.06 15.13
N GLN A 6 6.34 -11.90 14.73
CA GLN A 6 6.37 -12.70 13.51
C GLN A 6 5.03 -13.46 13.33
N VAL A 7 4.00 -12.83 12.81
CA VAL A 7 2.83 -13.51 12.29
C VAL A 7 3.12 -13.75 10.83
N LEU A 8 3.55 -14.97 10.51
CA LEU A 8 3.74 -15.43 9.14
C LEU A 8 2.43 -15.15 8.37
N PRO A 9 2.41 -14.24 7.37
CA PRO A 9 1.17 -13.89 6.70
C PRO A 9 0.81 -15.02 5.74
N LEU A 10 -0.02 -15.96 6.20
CA LEU A 10 -0.51 -17.13 5.46
C LEU A 10 -1.32 -16.81 4.18
N ALA A 11 -1.43 -15.55 3.75
CA ALA A 11 -2.15 -15.20 2.51
C ALA A 11 -1.80 -13.82 1.89
N GLY A 12 -0.74 -13.13 2.32
CA GLY A 12 -0.47 -11.74 1.91
C GLY A 12 0.93 -11.57 1.35
N SER A 13 1.06 -11.10 0.11
CA SER A 13 2.34 -10.84 -0.54
C SER A 13 3.33 -10.12 0.38
N ALA A 14 4.56 -10.65 0.51
CA ALA A 14 5.63 -10.25 1.44
C ALA A 14 6.24 -8.85 1.17
N TRP A 15 5.50 -7.95 0.52
CA TRP A 15 5.93 -6.61 0.19
C TRP A 15 5.13 -5.57 1.00
N SER A 16 5.78 -4.47 1.34
CA SER A 16 5.22 -3.36 2.13
C SER A 16 4.92 -2.15 1.25
N CYS A 17 3.81 -1.46 1.53
CA CYS A 17 3.42 -0.26 0.78
C CYS A 17 4.56 0.75 0.64
N PRO A 18 4.69 1.42 -0.53
CA PRO A 18 5.71 2.44 -0.72
C PRO A 18 5.48 3.62 0.24
N PRO A 19 6.55 4.30 0.67
CA PRO A 19 6.42 5.53 1.45
C PRO A 19 5.76 6.62 0.59
N VAL A 20 4.78 7.30 1.15
CA VAL A 20 4.15 8.47 0.52
C VAL A 20 4.79 9.72 1.12
N ARG A 21 5.50 10.48 0.29
CA ARG A 21 6.21 11.71 0.73
C ARG A 21 5.39 12.98 0.56
N ILE A 22 4.39 12.94 -0.31
CA ILE A 22 3.54 14.09 -0.64
C ILE A 22 2.09 13.62 -0.60
N THR A 23 1.22 14.40 0.03
CA THR A 23 -0.22 14.13 0.11
C THR A 23 -1.03 15.31 -0.42
N CYS A 24 -2.21 15.05 -0.98
CA CYS A 24 -3.15 16.08 -1.39
C CYS A 24 -3.69 16.85 -0.18
N ALA A 25 -4.00 18.14 -0.37
CA ALA A 25 -4.59 19.00 0.66
C ALA A 25 -6.12 18.83 0.77
N LEU A 26 -6.58 17.57 0.86
CA LEU A 26 -8.00 17.25 1.04
C LEU A 26 -8.23 16.78 2.48
N HIS A 27 -9.17 17.39 3.19
CA HIS A 27 -9.46 17.02 4.59
C HIS A 27 -9.93 15.57 4.73
N ASN A 28 -10.71 15.07 3.76
CA ASN A 28 -11.18 13.69 3.71
C ASN A 28 -10.98 13.10 2.31
N PRO A 29 -9.77 12.60 1.99
CA PRO A 29 -9.48 12.06 0.68
C PRO A 29 -10.24 10.75 0.43
N PRO A 30 -10.72 10.50 -0.81
CA PRO A 30 -11.49 9.31 -1.12
C PRO A 30 -10.63 8.05 -0.98
N ASN A 31 -11.16 7.08 -0.23
CA ASN A 31 -10.52 5.78 -0.04
C ASN A 31 -11.19 4.74 -0.95
N HIS A 32 -10.44 4.20 -1.91
CA HIS A 32 -10.94 3.19 -2.84
C HIS A 32 -10.83 1.78 -2.28
N CYS A 33 -10.13 1.63 -1.16
CA CYS A 33 -10.02 0.40 -0.39
C CYS A 33 -9.85 0.77 1.09
N ARG A 34 -10.23 -0.16 1.98
CA ARG A 34 -9.97 -0.04 3.42
C ARG A 34 -8.95 -1.06 3.90
N THR A 35 -9.01 -2.26 3.35
CA THR A 35 -8.18 -3.41 3.69
C THR A 35 -7.69 -4.12 2.44
N ASP A 36 -6.64 -4.95 2.56
CA ASP A 36 -6.12 -5.77 1.45
C ASP A 36 -7.19 -6.68 0.84
N ARG A 37 -8.21 -7.08 1.61
CA ARG A 37 -9.35 -7.89 1.13
C ARG A 37 -10.26 -7.15 0.15
N ASN A 38 -10.27 -5.82 0.19
CA ASN A 38 -11.01 -5.01 -0.79
C ASN A 38 -10.30 -4.94 -2.14
N CYS A 39 -9.07 -5.42 -2.22
CA CYS A 39 -8.28 -5.37 -3.44
C CYS A 39 -8.35 -6.71 -4.19
N PRO A 40 -8.30 -6.67 -5.54
CA PRO A 40 -8.18 -7.88 -6.33
C PRO A 40 -6.85 -8.59 -6.05
N ARG A 41 -6.75 -9.87 -6.44
CA ARG A 41 -5.62 -10.78 -6.16
C ARG A 41 -4.26 -10.09 -6.29
N PHE A 42 -3.38 -10.38 -5.32
CA PHE A 42 -1.98 -9.93 -5.25
C PHE A 42 -1.77 -8.40 -5.15
N LYS A 43 -2.81 -7.63 -4.84
CA LYS A 43 -2.71 -6.20 -4.52
C LYS A 43 -2.92 -5.95 -3.03
N LYS A 44 -2.34 -4.87 -2.52
CA LYS A 44 -2.49 -4.41 -1.13
C LYS A 44 -3.13 -3.03 -1.11
N CYS A 45 -3.91 -2.77 -0.07
CA CYS A 45 -4.52 -1.47 0.14
C CYS A 45 -3.51 -0.53 0.80
N CYS A 46 -2.97 0.40 0.01
CA CYS A 46 -1.89 1.27 0.43
C CYS A 46 -2.31 2.74 0.46
N PRO A 47 -1.69 3.57 1.31
CA PRO A 47 -1.76 5.01 1.17
C PRO A 47 -1.17 5.42 -0.18
N SER A 48 -1.75 6.46 -0.78
CA SER A 48 -1.27 7.10 -2.01
C SER A 48 -1.16 8.61 -1.79
N PHE A 49 -0.79 9.35 -2.83
CA PHE A 49 -0.82 10.81 -2.80
C PHE A 49 -2.19 11.37 -2.36
N CYS A 50 -3.30 10.70 -2.70
CA CYS A 50 -4.62 11.16 -2.26
C CYS A 50 -5.50 9.96 -1.86
N GLY A 51 -5.56 9.70 -0.55
CA GLY A 51 -6.34 8.61 0.03
C GLY A 51 -5.69 7.24 -0.19
N ARG A 52 -6.50 6.17 -0.16
CA ARG A 52 -6.03 4.77 -0.27
C ARG A 52 -6.40 4.13 -1.60
N ARG A 53 -5.46 3.36 -2.16
CA ARG A 53 -5.60 2.66 -3.44
C ARG A 53 -5.02 1.24 -3.36
N CYS A 54 -5.54 0.37 -4.22
CA CYS A 54 -4.99 -0.98 -4.39
C CYS A 54 -3.75 -0.94 -5.28
N LEU A 55 -2.58 -1.19 -4.68
CA LEU A 55 -1.30 -1.20 -5.38
C LEU A 55 -0.81 -2.64 -5.58
N SER A 56 -0.19 -2.88 -6.74
CA SER A 56 0.58 -4.09 -7.00
C SER A 56 1.99 -3.95 -6.46
N LYS A 57 2.67 -5.07 -6.26
CA LYS A 57 4.09 -5.08 -5.86
C LYS A 57 4.90 -4.23 -6.85
N PRO A 58 5.72 -3.27 -6.38
CA PRO A 58 6.58 -2.49 -7.24
C PRO A 58 7.55 -3.44 -7.95
N PRO A 59 7.93 -3.12 -9.19
CA PRO A 59 8.96 -3.85 -9.89
C PRO A 59 10.24 -3.91 -9.05
N ARG A 60 10.99 -5.01 -9.18
CA ARG A 60 12.29 -5.15 -8.49
C ARG A 60 13.32 -4.15 -9.02
N ILE A 61 13.08 -3.61 -10.20
CA ILE A 61 13.88 -2.58 -10.85
C ILE A 61 13.22 -1.23 -10.56
N PRO A 62 13.95 -0.23 -10.03
CA PRO A 62 13.41 1.11 -9.85
C PRO A 62 13.05 1.71 -11.21
N VAL A 63 11.75 1.96 -11.42
CA VAL A 63 11.28 2.68 -12.61
C VAL A 63 11.57 4.16 -12.39
N SER A 64 12.52 4.70 -13.14
CA SER A 64 12.71 6.14 -13.25
C SER A 64 11.62 6.67 -14.19
N TYR A 65 10.64 7.38 -13.66
CA TYR A 65 9.77 8.22 -14.47
C TYR A 65 10.58 9.48 -14.78
N GLY A 66 11.21 9.50 -15.96
CA GLY A 66 11.91 10.66 -16.50
C GLY A 66 10.93 11.76 -16.93
#